data_AF-A0A1A3P0D8-F1
#
_entry.id   AF-A0A1A3P0D8-F1
#
_cell.length_a   1.000
_cell.length_b   1.000
_cell.length_c   1.000
_cell.angle_alpha   90.00
_cell.angle_beta   90.00
_cell.angle_gamma   90.00
#
_symmetry.space_group_name_H-M   'P 1'
#
loop_
_entity.id
_entity.type
_entity.pdbx_description
1 polymer ?
#
loop_
_entity_poly.entity_id
_entity_poly.type
_entity_poly.pdbx_seq_one_letter_code
_entity_poly.pdbx_strand_id
1 'polypeptide(L)'
;MLSFEWGDMQMLSKIVGNTVNPLTGDRNLSMVPYENSVQPVQLKFEPPLIEHAVGVNHGFRHHWELLTYAFNLPDPGAFPVLPGLTDDDRRLLKRYARMCRQLAGYSSLNEESGMRYNFKSGGAPEITLVFPSPEAFAGTSLAFRQLHSDDEFASFSRTRGRIMKAVKLLSASEKESARRVVAQWAKARGALMNRMLNTIVCEMAAPPVPPDREVPPFSYANINPQKLILTFNYGDTIHFSEDEEANLSTLLEAEQNACYYKHSVLSAITNLSHLYFGFAVLAESAMADGALAAPGTQVRW
;
A
#
# COMPACT_ATOMS: atom_id res chain seq x y z
N MET A 1 -22.78 4.67 9.68
CA MET A 1 -21.41 4.18 9.91
C MET A 1 -21.41 3.41 11.21
N LEU A 2 -20.60 2.37 11.32
CA LEU A 2 -20.44 1.60 12.54
C LEU A 2 -18.95 1.48 12.84
N SER A 3 -18.54 1.91 14.02
CA SER A 3 -17.19 1.71 14.55
C SER A 3 -17.14 0.38 15.28
N PHE A 4 -16.10 -0.40 15.04
CA PHE A 4 -15.79 -1.61 15.77
C PHE A 4 -14.48 -1.40 16.51
N GLU A 5 -14.54 -1.51 17.83
CA GLU A 5 -13.40 -1.41 18.73
C GLU A 5 -13.36 -2.65 19.62
N TRP A 6 -12.28 -3.43 19.52
CA TRP A 6 -12.07 -4.61 20.35
C TRP A 6 -10.58 -4.86 20.57
N GLY A 7 -10.11 -4.70 21.81
CA GLY A 7 -8.67 -4.60 22.07
C GLY A 7 -8.10 -3.37 21.35
N ASP A 8 -7.02 -3.56 20.61
CA ASP A 8 -6.40 -2.49 19.81
C ASP A 8 -7.04 -2.33 18.42
N MET A 9 -7.96 -3.21 18.05
CA MET A 9 -8.61 -3.16 16.74
C MET A 9 -9.47 -1.90 16.63
N GLN A 10 -9.22 -1.10 15.59
CA GLN A 10 -10.05 0.05 15.22
C GLN A 10 -10.47 -0.10 13.76
N MET A 11 -11.76 -0.36 13.53
CA MET A 11 -12.30 -0.51 12.17
C MET A 11 -13.60 0.28 12.00
N LEU A 12 -13.69 1.04 10.91
CA LEU A 12 -14.90 1.75 10.54
C LEU A 12 -15.56 1.05 9.36
N SER A 13 -16.87 0.86 9.40
CA SER A 13 -17.63 0.23 8.32
C SER A 13 -18.87 1.03 7.92
N LYS A 14 -19.24 0.88 6.63
CA LYS A 14 -20.49 1.41 6.07
C LYS A 14 -21.48 0.27 5.88
N ILE A 15 -22.69 0.43 6.38
CA ILE A 15 -23.81 -0.46 6.08
C ILE A 15 -24.26 -0.16 4.65
N VAL A 16 -24.27 -1.19 3.81
CA VAL A 16 -24.69 -1.14 2.39
C VAL A 16 -25.96 -1.95 2.13
N GLY A 17 -26.37 -2.80 3.07
CA GLY A 17 -27.61 -3.56 2.98
C GLY A 17 -28.18 -3.84 4.38
N ASN A 18 -29.51 -3.94 4.46
CA ASN A 18 -30.23 -4.29 5.67
C ASN A 18 -31.44 -5.12 5.28
N THR A 19 -31.45 -6.40 5.66
CA THR A 19 -32.59 -7.30 5.44
C THR A 19 -33.13 -7.74 6.79
N VAL A 20 -34.46 -7.71 6.93
CA VAL A 20 -35.14 -8.07 8.17
C VAL A 20 -35.98 -9.31 7.89
N ASN A 21 -35.80 -10.36 8.68
CA ASN A 21 -36.68 -11.53 8.64
C ASN A 21 -38.02 -11.15 9.32
N PRO A 22 -39.15 -11.15 8.59
CA PRO A 22 -40.43 -10.71 9.15
C PRO A 22 -41.01 -11.69 10.17
N LEU A 23 -40.54 -12.95 10.19
CA LEU A 23 -41.04 -13.99 11.08
C LEU A 23 -40.29 -14.03 12.42
N THR A 24 -38.98 -13.80 12.40
CA THR A 24 -38.13 -13.86 13.61
C THR A 24 -37.75 -12.48 14.13
N GLY A 25 -37.86 -11.43 13.30
CA GLY A 25 -37.35 -10.09 13.60
C GLY A 25 -35.83 -9.94 13.41
N ASP A 26 -35.12 -11.00 13.00
CA ASP A 26 -33.67 -10.97 12.83
C ASP A 26 -33.24 -9.97 11.75
N ARG A 27 -32.17 -9.22 12.01
CA ARG A 27 -31.59 -8.27 11.08
C ARG A 27 -30.25 -8.76 10.56
N ASN A 28 -30.12 -8.85 9.24
CA ASN A 28 -28.85 -9.10 8.58
C ASN A 28 -28.37 -7.80 7.93
N LEU A 29 -27.23 -7.30 8.41
CA LEU A 29 -26.56 -6.12 7.87
C LEU A 29 -25.45 -6.56 6.90
N SER A 30 -25.46 -6.01 5.70
CA SER A 30 -24.32 -6.11 4.77
C SER A 30 -23.47 -4.87 4.93
N MET A 31 -22.17 -5.05 5.12
CA MET A 31 -21.24 -3.98 5.47
C MET A 31 -19.99 -4.07 4.61
N VAL A 32 -19.39 -2.92 4.32
CA VAL A 32 -18.07 -2.82 3.69
C VAL A 32 -17.16 -1.97 4.57
N PRO A 33 -15.82 -2.18 4.55
CA PRO A 33 -14.87 -1.24 5.16
C PRO A 33 -15.16 0.18 4.68
N TYR A 34 -15.10 1.16 5.58
CA TYR A 34 -15.55 2.52 5.26
C TYR A 34 -14.69 3.17 4.17
N GLU A 35 -13.38 2.91 4.19
CA GLU A 35 -12.45 3.31 3.14
C GLU A 35 -12.86 2.79 1.76
N ASN A 36 -13.53 1.64 1.66
CA ASN A 36 -13.98 1.08 0.39
C ASN A 36 -15.27 1.73 -0.12
N SER A 37 -15.91 2.58 0.69
CA SER A 37 -17.15 3.24 0.29
C SER A 37 -16.98 4.32 -0.77
N VAL A 38 -15.74 4.70 -1.07
CA VAL A 38 -15.37 5.63 -2.15
C VAL A 38 -15.22 4.92 -3.50
N GLN A 39 -15.21 3.58 -3.51
CA GLN A 39 -15.02 2.78 -4.71
C GLN A 39 -16.35 2.49 -5.43
N PRO A 40 -16.33 2.37 -6.78
CA PRO A 40 -15.15 2.44 -7.65
C PRO A 40 -14.66 3.88 -7.89
N VAL A 41 -13.34 4.05 -8.01
CA VAL A 41 -12.70 5.32 -8.39
C VAL A 41 -12.20 5.23 -9.83
N GLN A 42 -12.44 6.26 -10.64
CA GLN A 42 -11.91 6.28 -12.00
C GLN A 42 -10.38 6.45 -11.98
N LEU A 43 -9.66 5.43 -12.45
CA LEU A 43 -8.21 5.47 -12.61
C LEU A 43 -7.80 6.31 -13.82
N LYS A 44 -6.69 7.05 -13.70
CA LYS A 44 -6.10 7.85 -14.79
C LYS A 44 -5.26 7.03 -15.77
N PHE A 45 -4.75 5.88 -15.31
CA PHE A 45 -3.87 4.97 -16.03
C PHE A 45 -4.08 3.56 -15.46
N GLU A 46 -3.70 2.54 -16.23
CA GLU A 46 -3.77 1.15 -15.77
C GLU A 46 -2.85 0.95 -14.56
N PRO A 47 -3.28 0.20 -13.51
CA PRO A 47 -2.44 -0.11 -12.36
C PRO A 47 -1.02 -0.57 -12.77
N PRO A 48 0.04 0.14 -12.34
CA PRO A 48 1.41 -0.27 -12.57
C PRO A 48 1.68 -1.72 -12.19
N LEU A 49 2.32 -2.45 -13.12
CA LEU A 49 2.72 -3.85 -12.99
C LEU A 49 1.55 -4.85 -12.85
N ILE A 50 0.35 -4.47 -13.30
CA ILE A 50 -0.85 -5.33 -13.29
C ILE A 50 -0.66 -6.65 -14.04
N GLU A 51 0.23 -6.70 -15.03
CA GLU A 51 0.56 -7.92 -15.77
C GLU A 51 1.18 -9.02 -14.89
N HIS A 52 1.66 -8.66 -13.70
CA HIS A 52 2.17 -9.59 -12.69
C HIS A 52 1.11 -10.05 -11.68
N ALA A 53 -0.11 -9.50 -11.75
CA ALA A 53 -1.18 -9.86 -10.85
C ALA A 53 -1.69 -11.29 -11.11
N VAL A 54 -1.89 -12.07 -10.04
CA VAL A 54 -2.35 -13.47 -10.12
C VAL A 54 -3.81 -13.57 -9.69
N GLY A 55 -4.63 -14.32 -10.44
CA GLY A 55 -6.03 -14.64 -10.09
C GLY A 55 -7.09 -13.70 -10.70
N VAL A 56 -8.37 -14.02 -10.46
CA VAL A 56 -9.55 -13.41 -11.14
C VAL A 56 -9.95 -12.04 -10.56
N ASN A 57 -9.44 -11.68 -9.36
CA ASN A 57 -9.86 -10.49 -8.60
C ASN A 57 -8.78 -9.41 -8.47
N HIS A 58 -7.80 -9.35 -9.38
CA HIS A 58 -6.71 -8.36 -9.48
C HIS A 58 -6.70 -7.24 -8.41
N GLY A 59 -6.34 -7.56 -7.15
CA GLY A 59 -6.43 -6.64 -6.00
C GLY A 59 -5.69 -5.32 -6.18
N PHE A 60 -4.76 -5.30 -7.14
CA PHE A 60 -4.14 -4.11 -7.72
C PHE A 60 -5.13 -3.00 -8.00
N ARG A 61 -6.25 -3.27 -8.69
CA ARG A 61 -7.22 -2.22 -9.02
C ARG A 61 -7.81 -1.62 -7.75
N HIS A 62 -8.16 -2.45 -6.79
CA HIS A 62 -8.66 -2.02 -5.49
C HIS A 62 -7.66 -1.09 -4.79
N HIS A 63 -6.38 -1.47 -4.67
CA HIS A 63 -5.36 -0.61 -4.07
C HIS A 63 -5.14 0.69 -4.84
N TRP A 64 -5.15 0.64 -6.17
CA TRP A 64 -4.95 1.82 -7.01
C TRP A 64 -6.13 2.79 -7.01
N GLU A 65 -7.36 2.31 -6.83
CA GLU A 65 -8.53 3.16 -6.63
C GLU A 65 -8.40 3.96 -5.33
N LEU A 66 -7.98 3.31 -4.23
CA LEU A 66 -7.73 3.99 -2.95
C LEU A 66 -6.56 4.98 -3.05
N LEU A 67 -5.44 4.60 -3.68
CA LEU A 67 -4.30 5.48 -3.91
C LEU A 67 -4.68 6.69 -4.78
N THR A 68 -5.53 6.49 -5.79
CA THR A 68 -6.02 7.56 -6.67
C THR A 68 -6.90 8.52 -5.91
N TYR A 69 -7.81 8.01 -5.07
CA TYR A 69 -8.63 8.86 -4.19
C TYR A 69 -7.76 9.67 -3.21
N ALA A 70 -6.78 9.03 -2.56
CA ALA A 70 -5.96 9.67 -1.53
C ALA A 70 -4.95 10.68 -2.09
N PHE A 71 -4.31 10.36 -3.21
CA PHE A 71 -3.13 11.11 -3.67
C PHE A 71 -3.24 11.64 -5.10
N ASN A 72 -4.16 11.11 -5.91
CA ASN A 72 -4.40 11.53 -7.29
C ASN A 72 -3.14 11.66 -8.15
N LEU A 73 -2.19 10.72 -7.97
CA LEU A 73 -0.84 10.77 -8.52
C LEU A 73 -0.82 10.97 -10.05
N PRO A 74 0.20 11.66 -10.60
CA PRO A 74 0.38 11.78 -12.05
C PRO A 74 0.77 10.43 -12.65
N ASP A 75 0.42 10.22 -13.93
CA ASP A 75 0.78 9.02 -14.68
C ASP A 75 2.31 8.81 -14.69
N PRO A 76 2.82 7.70 -14.10
CA PRO A 76 4.24 7.43 -14.08
C PRO A 76 4.81 7.14 -15.47
N GLY A 77 3.99 6.62 -16.40
CA GLY A 77 4.37 6.33 -17.79
C GLY A 77 4.59 7.58 -18.64
N ALA A 78 3.99 8.71 -18.23
CA ALA A 78 4.13 10.00 -18.90
C ALA A 78 5.35 10.81 -18.41
N PHE A 79 6.19 10.25 -17.53
CA PHE A 79 7.36 10.95 -17.01
C PHE A 79 8.44 11.13 -18.10
N PRO A 80 9.06 12.32 -18.24
CA PRO A 80 9.97 12.57 -19.35
C PRO A 80 11.26 11.75 -19.25
N VAL A 81 11.80 11.39 -20.42
CA VAL A 81 13.14 10.81 -20.55
C VAL A 81 14.18 11.78 -19.99
N LEU A 82 15.12 11.26 -19.21
CA LEU A 82 16.17 12.05 -18.59
C LEU A 82 17.52 11.80 -19.30
N PRO A 83 17.95 12.70 -20.21
CA PRO A 83 19.18 12.49 -20.98
C PRO A 83 20.45 12.52 -20.10
N GLY A 84 20.37 13.12 -18.92
CA GLY A 84 21.48 13.24 -17.98
C GLY A 84 21.73 12.03 -17.07
N LEU A 85 21.06 10.90 -17.29
CA LEU A 85 21.29 9.67 -16.51
C LEU A 85 22.58 8.98 -16.96
N THR A 86 23.49 8.74 -16.02
CA THR A 86 24.71 7.95 -16.27
C THR A 86 24.42 6.45 -16.33
N ASP A 87 25.38 5.64 -16.77
CA ASP A 87 25.27 4.17 -16.77
C ASP A 87 25.06 3.62 -15.35
N ASP A 88 25.71 4.21 -14.34
CA ASP A 88 25.51 3.85 -12.95
C ASP A 88 24.09 4.17 -12.46
N ASP A 89 23.56 5.33 -12.84
CA ASP A 89 22.17 5.70 -12.51
C ASP A 89 21.21 4.71 -13.17
N ARG A 90 21.39 4.41 -14.47
CA ARG A 90 20.59 3.42 -15.20
C ARG A 90 20.68 2.03 -14.58
N ARG A 91 21.86 1.59 -14.12
CA ARG A 91 22.03 0.30 -13.42
C ARG A 91 21.19 0.23 -12.15
N LEU A 92 21.19 1.30 -11.34
CA LEU A 92 20.41 1.38 -10.11
C LEU A 92 18.90 1.38 -10.41
N LEU A 93 18.45 2.22 -11.34
CA LEU A 93 17.04 2.32 -11.73
C LEU A 93 16.51 0.99 -12.30
N LYS A 94 17.29 0.30 -13.15
CA LYS A 94 16.96 -1.05 -13.65
C LYS A 94 16.84 -2.07 -12.51
N ARG A 95 17.74 -2.02 -11.51
CA ARG A 95 17.68 -2.93 -10.35
C ARG A 95 16.41 -2.67 -9.52
N TYR A 96 16.06 -1.40 -9.28
CA TYR A 96 14.84 -1.01 -8.59
C TYR A 96 13.61 -1.56 -9.31
N ALA A 97 13.47 -1.28 -10.61
CA ALA A 97 12.31 -1.70 -11.39
C ALA A 97 12.18 -3.23 -11.47
N ARG A 98 13.30 -3.96 -11.63
CA ARG A 98 13.30 -5.43 -11.58
C ARG A 98 12.82 -5.97 -10.24
N MET A 99 13.25 -5.38 -9.12
CA MET A 99 12.80 -5.81 -7.80
C MET A 99 11.31 -5.53 -7.58
N CYS A 100 10.80 -4.40 -8.06
CA CYS A 100 9.36 -4.12 -8.07
C CYS A 100 8.57 -5.16 -8.88
N ARG A 101 9.02 -5.54 -10.07
CA ARG A 101 8.38 -6.60 -10.87
C ARG A 101 8.37 -7.95 -10.17
N GLN A 102 9.49 -8.33 -9.56
CA GLN A 102 9.56 -9.56 -8.77
C GLN A 102 8.54 -9.53 -7.65
N LEU A 103 8.56 -8.48 -6.82
CA LEU A 103 7.65 -8.32 -5.69
C LEU A 103 6.18 -8.30 -6.14
N ALA A 104 5.85 -7.66 -7.27
CA ALA A 104 4.50 -7.62 -7.83
C ALA A 104 3.94 -9.02 -8.14
N GLY A 105 4.80 -10.02 -8.40
CA GLY A 105 4.40 -11.41 -8.62
C GLY A 105 4.34 -12.28 -7.36
N TYR A 106 4.62 -11.74 -6.16
CA TYR A 106 4.64 -12.55 -4.93
C TYR A 106 3.22 -12.86 -4.48
N SER A 107 3.01 -14.10 -4.02
CA SER A 107 1.69 -14.57 -3.57
C SER A 107 1.13 -13.74 -2.41
N SER A 108 1.96 -13.30 -1.47
CA SER A 108 1.51 -12.46 -0.34
C SER A 108 0.86 -11.13 -0.74
N LEU A 109 1.14 -10.62 -1.94
CA LEU A 109 0.52 -9.40 -2.47
C LEU A 109 -0.65 -9.67 -3.43
N ASN A 110 -0.82 -10.93 -3.85
CA ASN A 110 -1.78 -11.34 -4.87
C ASN A 110 -2.91 -12.22 -4.34
N GLU A 111 -2.64 -13.01 -3.30
CA GLU A 111 -3.63 -13.85 -2.65
C GLU A 111 -4.59 -13.00 -1.82
N GLU A 112 -5.83 -13.47 -1.69
CA GLU A 112 -6.85 -12.83 -0.88
C GLU A 112 -6.46 -12.95 0.60
N SER A 113 -5.77 -11.94 1.12
CA SER A 113 -5.56 -11.78 2.56
C SER A 113 -6.72 -10.96 3.16
N GLY A 114 -7.14 -11.32 4.36
CA GLY A 114 -8.30 -10.67 4.95
C GLY A 114 -8.53 -11.11 6.39
N MET A 115 -9.14 -10.22 7.15
CA MET A 115 -9.58 -10.49 8.51
C MET A 115 -11.10 -10.59 8.52
N ARG A 116 -11.63 -11.70 9.04
CA ARG A 116 -13.06 -11.97 9.13
C ARG A 116 -13.46 -11.98 10.59
N TYR A 117 -14.43 -11.15 10.93
CA TYR A 117 -15.01 -11.08 12.26
C TYR A 117 -16.40 -11.74 12.25
N ASN A 118 -16.61 -12.71 13.13
CA ASN A 118 -17.90 -13.38 13.29
C ASN A 118 -18.37 -13.23 14.74
N PHE A 119 -19.58 -12.74 14.92
CA PHE A 119 -20.22 -12.64 16.22
C PHE A 119 -21.63 -13.23 16.14
N LYS A 120 -21.86 -14.29 16.90
CA LYS A 120 -23.18 -14.92 17.04
C LYS A 120 -23.78 -14.49 18.38
N SER A 121 -25.09 -14.20 18.39
CA SER A 121 -25.80 -13.86 19.62
C SER A 121 -25.58 -14.94 20.69
N GLY A 122 -25.09 -14.54 21.87
CA GLY A 122 -24.80 -15.46 22.99
C GLY A 122 -23.52 -16.29 22.85
N GLY A 123 -22.73 -16.10 21.77
CA GLY A 123 -21.46 -16.76 21.55
C GLY A 123 -20.25 -15.84 21.79
N ALA A 124 -19.06 -16.44 21.90
CA ALA A 124 -17.82 -15.69 21.87
C ALA A 124 -17.56 -15.14 20.44
N PRO A 125 -17.04 -13.91 20.32
CA PRO A 125 -16.56 -13.41 19.03
C PRO A 125 -15.40 -14.27 18.50
N GLU A 126 -15.41 -14.52 17.20
CA GLU A 126 -14.37 -15.27 16.48
C GLU A 126 -13.73 -14.36 15.43
N ILE A 127 -12.40 -14.32 15.42
CA ILE A 127 -11.62 -13.64 14.37
C ILE A 127 -10.87 -14.70 13.58
N THR A 128 -11.10 -14.74 12.27
CA THR A 128 -10.31 -15.55 11.36
C THR A 128 -9.41 -14.65 10.54
N LEU A 129 -8.11 -14.95 10.50
CA LEU A 129 -7.16 -14.27 9.63
C LEU A 129 -6.78 -15.19 8.47
N VAL A 130 -6.99 -14.74 7.24
CA VAL A 130 -6.35 -15.31 6.06
C VAL A 130 -5.03 -14.57 5.87
N PHE A 131 -3.94 -15.24 6.22
CA PHE A 131 -2.58 -14.69 6.16
C PHE A 131 -1.70 -15.56 5.27
N PRO A 132 -0.72 -14.97 4.55
CA PRO A 132 0.29 -15.73 3.84
C PRO A 132 1.04 -16.71 4.76
N SER A 133 1.60 -17.76 4.18
CA SER A 133 2.48 -18.65 4.93
C SER A 133 3.69 -17.88 5.49
N PRO A 134 4.32 -18.34 6.59
CA PRO A 134 5.51 -17.68 7.13
C PRO A 134 6.62 -17.48 6.10
N GLU A 135 6.84 -18.47 5.22
CA GLU A 135 7.79 -18.38 4.11
C GLU A 135 7.42 -17.27 3.11
N ALA A 136 6.14 -17.23 2.69
CA ALA A 136 5.66 -16.24 1.74
C ALA A 136 5.75 -14.83 2.32
N PHE A 137 5.38 -14.65 3.59
CA PHE A 137 5.51 -13.37 4.30
C PHE A 137 6.98 -12.96 4.43
N ALA A 138 7.87 -13.85 4.89
CA ALA A 138 9.29 -13.55 5.04
C ALA A 138 9.97 -13.17 3.72
N GLY A 139 9.69 -13.93 2.65
CA GLY A 139 10.18 -13.61 1.32
C GLY A 139 9.71 -12.23 0.85
N THR A 140 8.44 -11.91 1.08
CA THR A 140 7.84 -10.61 0.72
C THR A 140 8.48 -9.47 1.51
N SER A 141 8.62 -9.63 2.83
CA SER A 141 9.26 -8.64 3.70
C SER A 141 10.71 -8.38 3.31
N LEU A 142 11.48 -9.42 2.94
CA LEU A 142 12.86 -9.26 2.47
C LEU A 142 12.93 -8.50 1.13
N ALA A 143 12.11 -8.87 0.15
CA ALA A 143 12.06 -8.20 -1.15
C ALA A 143 11.59 -6.74 -1.01
N PHE A 144 10.57 -6.51 -0.18
CA PHE A 144 10.09 -5.17 0.17
C PHE A 144 11.19 -4.33 0.83
N ARG A 145 11.96 -4.89 1.77
CA ARG A 145 13.07 -4.19 2.45
C ARG A 145 14.09 -3.65 1.44
N GLN A 146 14.40 -4.38 0.37
CA GLN A 146 15.32 -3.91 -0.69
C GLN A 146 14.85 -2.63 -1.38
N LEU A 147 13.53 -2.42 -1.46
CA LEU A 147 12.92 -1.22 -2.05
C LEU A 147 12.70 -0.11 -1.00
N HIS A 148 12.45 -0.50 0.25
CA HIS A 148 11.96 0.37 1.29
C HIS A 148 13.06 1.03 2.14
N SER A 149 14.09 0.27 2.53
CA SER A 149 15.17 0.76 3.41
C SER A 149 16.14 1.68 2.68
N ASP A 150 16.52 2.80 3.30
CA ASP A 150 17.43 3.79 2.70
C ASP A 150 18.88 3.27 2.56
N ASP A 151 19.22 2.22 3.32
CA ASP A 151 20.54 1.56 3.29
C ASP A 151 20.74 0.68 2.06
N GLU A 152 19.65 0.28 1.41
CA GLU A 152 19.67 -0.64 0.28
C GLU A 152 20.05 0.05 -1.02
N PHE A 153 20.82 -0.65 -1.87
CA PHE A 153 21.37 -0.09 -3.10
C PHE A 153 20.30 0.44 -4.05
N ALA A 154 19.21 -0.31 -4.21
CA ALA A 154 18.10 0.00 -5.09
C ALA A 154 16.84 0.33 -4.28
N SER A 155 16.96 1.23 -3.32
CA SER A 155 15.82 1.74 -2.55
C SER A 155 15.09 2.88 -3.26
N PHE A 156 13.87 3.16 -2.82
CA PHE A 156 13.09 4.30 -3.30
C PHE A 156 13.86 5.61 -3.14
N SER A 157 14.48 5.84 -1.97
CA SER A 157 15.19 7.08 -1.68
C SER A 157 16.39 7.29 -2.60
N ARG A 158 17.18 6.25 -2.85
CA ARG A 158 18.32 6.32 -3.77
C ARG A 158 17.86 6.50 -5.23
N THR A 159 16.84 5.76 -5.65
CA THR A 159 16.25 5.86 -7.00
C THR A 159 15.73 7.27 -7.26
N ARG A 160 14.91 7.80 -6.33
CA ARG A 160 14.44 9.18 -6.36
C ARG A 160 15.59 10.18 -6.39
N GLY A 161 16.64 9.96 -5.60
CA GLY A 161 17.83 10.81 -5.56
C GLY A 161 18.52 10.90 -6.93
N ARG A 162 18.70 9.77 -7.63
CA ARG A 162 19.29 9.74 -8.99
C ARG A 162 18.41 10.44 -10.02
N ILE A 163 17.11 10.18 -9.99
CA ILE A 163 16.12 10.85 -10.85
C ILE A 163 16.17 12.37 -10.62
N MET A 164 16.11 12.82 -9.36
CA MET A 164 16.16 14.26 -9.04
C MET A 164 17.48 14.92 -9.43
N LYS A 165 18.60 14.19 -9.38
CA LYS A 165 19.89 14.69 -9.87
C LYS A 165 19.84 14.91 -11.39
N ALA A 166 19.33 13.95 -12.15
CA ALA A 166 19.22 14.07 -13.61
C ALA A 166 18.18 15.15 -14.03
N VAL A 167 17.08 15.29 -13.30
CA VAL A 167 16.07 16.35 -13.53
C VAL A 167 16.69 17.76 -13.44
N LYS A 168 17.73 17.97 -12.62
CA LYS A 168 18.42 19.28 -12.54
C LYS A 168 19.09 19.70 -13.86
N LEU A 169 19.32 18.78 -14.78
CA LEU A 169 19.98 19.01 -16.06
C LEU A 169 18.99 19.36 -17.20
N LEU A 170 17.68 19.25 -16.96
CA LEU A 170 16.66 19.63 -17.93
C LEU A 170 16.57 21.16 -18.11
N SER A 171 15.86 21.59 -19.16
CA SER A 171 15.47 23.00 -19.34
C SER A 171 14.61 23.49 -18.16
N ALA A 172 14.50 24.82 -17.97
CA ALA A 172 13.80 25.37 -16.81
C ALA A 172 12.33 24.90 -16.70
N SER A 173 11.61 24.86 -17.83
CA SER A 173 10.20 24.44 -17.88
C SER A 173 10.03 22.95 -17.57
N GLU A 174 10.81 22.09 -18.24
CA GLU A 174 10.75 20.63 -18.05
C GLU A 174 11.20 20.22 -16.65
N LYS A 175 12.24 20.89 -16.13
CA LYS A 175 12.76 20.69 -14.78
C LYS A 175 11.70 20.91 -13.73
N GLU A 176 10.97 22.01 -13.82
CA GLU A 176 9.93 22.34 -12.85
C GLU A 176 8.76 21.35 -12.91
N SER A 177 8.33 20.99 -14.13
CA SER A 177 7.30 19.96 -14.30
C SER A 177 7.71 18.60 -13.73
N ALA A 178 8.90 18.11 -14.08
CA ALA A 178 9.41 16.82 -13.61
C ALA A 178 9.64 16.81 -12.09
N ARG A 179 10.14 17.91 -11.51
CA ARG A 179 10.29 18.05 -10.05
C ARG A 179 8.96 17.91 -9.32
N ARG A 180 7.91 18.55 -9.82
CA ARG A 180 6.56 18.46 -9.22
C ARG A 180 6.03 17.03 -9.25
N VAL A 181 6.26 16.30 -10.33
CA VAL A 181 5.87 14.88 -10.41
C VAL A 181 6.60 14.08 -9.34
N VAL A 182 7.93 14.12 -9.31
CA VAL A 182 8.72 13.33 -8.32
C VAL A 182 8.40 13.73 -6.88
N ALA A 183 8.13 15.01 -6.61
CA ALA A 183 7.73 15.49 -5.29
C ALA A 183 6.37 14.93 -4.85
N GLN A 184 5.39 14.78 -5.74
CA GLN A 184 4.08 14.19 -5.42
C GLN A 184 4.22 12.72 -5.01
N TRP A 185 4.99 11.92 -5.75
CA TRP A 185 5.27 10.53 -5.39
C TRP A 185 6.00 10.41 -4.05
N ALA A 186 6.99 11.29 -3.80
CA ALA A 186 7.70 11.32 -2.52
C ALA A 186 6.79 11.70 -1.35
N LYS A 187 5.86 12.65 -1.57
CA LYS A 187 4.87 13.05 -0.56
C LYS A 187 3.90 11.91 -0.24
N ALA A 188 3.42 11.19 -1.26
CA ALA A 188 2.57 10.01 -1.07
C ALA A 188 3.30 8.90 -0.29
N ARG A 189 4.58 8.63 -0.59
CA ARG A 189 5.39 7.70 0.22
C ARG A 189 5.47 8.15 1.68
N GLY A 190 5.79 9.42 1.90
CA GLY A 190 5.90 9.98 3.25
C GLY A 190 4.59 9.85 4.03
N ALA A 191 3.44 10.08 3.39
CA ALA A 191 2.13 9.89 4.00
C ALA A 191 1.89 8.41 4.38
N LEU A 192 2.13 7.49 3.44
CA LEU A 192 1.94 6.04 3.62
C LEU A 192 2.90 5.40 4.63
N MET A 193 4.06 6.00 4.90
CA MET A 193 4.96 5.57 5.97
C MET A 193 4.43 5.97 7.35
N ASN A 194 3.70 7.09 7.44
CA ASN A 194 3.25 7.62 8.73
C ASN A 194 1.84 7.17 9.10
N ARG A 195 1.00 6.86 8.11
CA ARG A 195 -0.42 6.53 8.31
C ARG A 195 -0.89 5.49 7.31
N MET A 196 -1.77 4.58 7.75
CA MET A 196 -2.36 3.57 6.86
C MET A 196 -3.18 4.24 5.75
N LEU A 197 -3.14 3.67 4.54
CA LEU A 197 -3.95 4.17 3.41
C LEU A 197 -5.43 4.19 3.76
N ASN A 198 -5.91 3.15 4.44
CA ASN A 198 -7.27 3.01 4.95
C ASN A 198 -7.67 4.22 5.81
N THR A 199 -6.82 4.63 6.76
CA THR A 199 -7.09 5.79 7.62
C THR A 199 -7.13 7.09 6.83
N ILE A 200 -6.19 7.28 5.90
CA ILE A 200 -6.14 8.49 5.04
C ILE A 200 -7.45 8.61 4.23
N VAL A 201 -7.88 7.52 3.59
CA VAL A 201 -9.12 7.50 2.80
C VAL A 201 -10.35 7.72 3.69
N CYS A 202 -10.41 7.06 4.86
CA CYS A 202 -11.52 7.26 5.79
C CYS A 202 -11.69 8.72 6.20
N GLU A 203 -10.58 9.40 6.55
CA GLU A 203 -10.62 10.82 6.92
C GLU A 203 -11.06 11.72 5.77
N MET A 204 -10.59 11.46 4.55
CA MET A 204 -10.97 12.23 3.37
C MET A 204 -12.43 12.03 2.99
N ALA A 205 -12.97 10.82 3.21
CA ALA A 205 -14.36 10.47 2.92
C ALA A 205 -15.35 10.84 4.03
N ALA A 206 -14.84 11.09 5.25
CA ALA A 206 -15.66 11.37 6.40
C ALA A 206 -16.49 12.65 6.20
N PRO A 207 -17.80 12.64 6.51
CA PRO A 207 -18.59 13.86 6.52
C PRO A 207 -18.08 14.81 7.62
N PRO A 208 -18.30 16.13 7.49
CA PRO A 208 -18.02 17.07 8.56
C PRO A 208 -18.72 16.62 9.84
N VAL A 209 -17.95 16.52 10.93
CA VAL A 209 -18.51 16.13 12.23
C VAL A 209 -18.93 17.40 12.99
N PRO A 210 -20.20 17.48 13.43
CA PRO A 210 -20.65 18.58 14.29
C PRO A 210 -19.79 18.70 15.56
N PRO A 211 -19.55 19.91 16.09
CA PRO A 211 -18.66 20.13 17.24
C PRO A 211 -19.07 19.38 18.51
N ASP A 212 -20.34 19.00 18.62
CA ASP A 212 -20.96 18.32 19.75
C ASP A 212 -20.92 16.78 19.63
N ARG A 213 -20.29 16.25 18.59
CA ARG A 213 -20.26 14.81 18.31
C ARG A 213 -18.84 14.27 18.27
N GLU A 214 -18.60 13.18 19.00
CA GLU A 214 -17.33 12.45 18.92
C GLU A 214 -17.18 11.80 17.54
N VAL A 215 -15.98 11.92 16.97
CA VAL A 215 -15.60 11.23 15.74
C VAL A 215 -15.27 9.78 16.11
N PRO A 216 -15.95 8.77 15.54
CA PRO A 216 -15.54 7.39 15.76
C PRO A 216 -14.11 7.19 15.24
N PRO A 217 -13.28 6.31 15.84
CA PRO A 217 -11.94 6.07 15.34
C PRO A 217 -12.00 5.58 13.89
N PHE A 218 -11.19 6.19 13.03
CA PHE A 218 -11.03 5.72 11.67
C PHE A 218 -10.30 4.38 11.64
N SER A 219 -10.58 3.58 10.62
CA SER A 219 -9.91 2.28 10.42
C SER A 219 -8.39 2.45 10.55
N TYR A 220 -7.77 1.69 11.43
CA TYR A 220 -6.32 1.67 11.68
C TYR A 220 -5.69 2.99 12.16
N ALA A 221 -6.46 3.88 12.79
CA ALA A 221 -5.94 5.18 13.25
C ALA A 221 -4.80 5.06 14.28
N ASN A 222 -4.73 3.97 15.04
CA ASN A 222 -3.66 3.67 15.97
C ASN A 222 -2.40 3.05 15.33
N ILE A 223 -2.40 2.76 14.03
CA ILE A 223 -1.27 2.13 13.34
C ILE A 223 -0.35 3.16 12.70
N ASN A 224 0.94 3.12 13.06
CA ASN A 224 2.01 3.75 12.30
C ASN A 224 2.69 2.69 11.40
N PRO A 225 2.52 2.76 10.06
CA PRO A 225 3.05 1.76 9.14
C PRO A 225 4.56 1.55 9.24
N GLN A 226 5.34 2.63 9.30
CA GLN A 226 6.80 2.55 9.38
C GLN A 226 7.24 1.81 10.64
N LYS A 227 6.70 2.20 11.79
CA LYS A 227 7.03 1.57 13.07
C LYS A 227 6.64 0.09 13.04
N LEU A 228 5.42 -0.22 12.59
CA LEU A 228 4.92 -1.59 12.56
C LEU A 228 5.77 -2.50 11.64
N ILE A 229 6.13 -2.02 10.45
CA ILE A 229 7.00 -2.74 9.51
C ILE A 229 8.37 -3.02 10.15
N LEU A 230 8.96 -2.04 10.85
CA LEU A 230 10.23 -2.24 11.55
C LEU A 230 10.08 -3.29 12.66
N THR A 231 9.05 -3.20 13.49
CA THR A 231 8.79 -4.18 14.56
C THR A 231 8.66 -5.60 14.03
N PHE A 232 7.94 -5.84 12.93
CA PHE A 232 7.86 -7.18 12.35
C PHE A 232 9.17 -7.63 11.67
N ASN A 233 9.84 -6.75 10.94
CA ASN A 233 11.09 -7.08 10.25
C ASN A 233 12.24 -7.40 11.21
N TYR A 234 12.31 -6.69 12.34
CA TYR A 234 13.40 -6.78 13.31
C TYR A 234 13.03 -7.54 14.61
N GLY A 235 11.76 -7.91 14.78
CA GLY A 235 11.28 -8.74 15.88
C GLY A 235 11.06 -10.21 15.52
N ASP A 236 10.86 -10.55 14.24
CA ASP A 236 10.49 -11.93 13.84
C ASP A 236 10.97 -12.36 12.44
N THR A 237 11.07 -11.43 11.49
CA THR A 237 11.08 -11.84 10.06
C THR A 237 12.46 -11.84 9.37
N ILE A 238 13.33 -10.85 9.64
CA ILE A 238 14.56 -10.63 8.86
C ILE A 238 15.80 -10.58 9.75
N HIS A 239 15.76 -9.73 10.77
CA HIS A 239 16.82 -9.58 11.78
C HIS A 239 16.17 -9.65 13.16
N PHE A 240 16.96 -9.92 14.19
CA PHE A 240 16.48 -9.97 15.58
C PHE A 240 17.15 -8.87 16.39
N SER A 241 16.35 -8.02 17.00
CA SER A 241 16.77 -7.04 18.00
C SER A 241 15.90 -7.17 19.23
N GLU A 242 16.52 -7.12 20.40
CA GLU A 242 15.84 -7.31 21.69
C GLU A 242 14.65 -6.35 21.88
N ASP A 243 14.84 -5.07 21.52
CA ASP A 243 13.78 -4.05 21.63
C ASP A 243 12.56 -4.39 20.74
N GLU A 244 12.77 -4.77 19.48
CA GLU A 244 11.66 -5.06 18.57
C GLU A 244 11.02 -6.43 18.83
N GLU A 245 11.76 -7.40 19.37
CA GLU A 245 11.20 -8.66 19.85
C GLU A 245 10.26 -8.44 21.04
N ALA A 246 10.68 -7.60 22.01
CA ALA A 246 9.84 -7.22 23.14
C ALA A 246 8.59 -6.43 22.70
N ASN A 247 8.76 -5.47 21.78
CA ASN A 247 7.64 -4.75 21.18
C ASN A 247 6.67 -5.70 20.48
N LEU A 248 7.17 -6.61 19.65
CA LEU A 248 6.33 -7.55 18.91
C LEU A 248 5.58 -8.51 19.84
N SER A 249 6.26 -9.05 20.85
CA SER A 249 5.63 -9.89 21.87
C SER A 249 4.45 -9.19 22.54
N THR A 250 4.60 -7.89 22.83
CA THR A 250 3.53 -7.06 23.41
C THR A 250 2.35 -6.89 22.45
N LEU A 251 2.61 -6.63 21.16
CA LEU A 251 1.56 -6.49 20.14
C LEU A 251 0.78 -7.80 19.93
N LEU A 252 1.44 -8.95 20.09
CA LEU A 252 0.88 -10.26 19.79
C LEU A 252 0.36 -11.01 21.03
N GLU A 253 0.39 -10.39 22.22
CA GLU A 253 0.02 -11.03 23.49
C GLU A 253 -1.42 -11.56 23.48
N ALA A 254 -2.35 -10.79 22.92
CA ALA A 254 -3.75 -11.19 22.77
C ALA A 254 -4.04 -11.66 21.33
N GLU A 255 -4.75 -12.78 21.17
CA GLU A 255 -5.02 -13.40 19.86
C GLU A 255 -5.71 -12.44 18.87
N GLN A 256 -6.67 -11.63 19.34
CA GLN A 256 -7.34 -10.62 18.52
C GLN A 256 -6.38 -9.52 18.04
N ASN A 257 -5.46 -9.09 18.91
CA ASN A 257 -4.45 -8.10 18.57
C ASN A 257 -3.46 -8.70 17.57
N ALA A 258 -3.06 -9.97 17.77
CA ALA A 258 -2.18 -10.66 16.84
C ALA A 258 -2.77 -10.72 15.42
N CYS A 259 -4.06 -11.03 15.28
CA CYS A 259 -4.74 -10.99 13.98
C CYS A 259 -4.73 -9.59 13.36
N TYR A 260 -5.06 -8.59 14.16
CA TYR A 260 -5.12 -7.19 13.75
C TYR A 260 -3.77 -6.66 13.28
N TYR A 261 -2.70 -6.85 14.06
CA TYR A 261 -1.36 -6.34 13.73
C TYR A 261 -0.73 -7.08 12.56
N LYS A 262 -0.93 -8.41 12.44
CA LYS A 262 -0.49 -9.18 11.26
C LYS A 262 -1.16 -8.68 9.99
N HIS A 263 -2.49 -8.54 10.00
CA HIS A 263 -3.20 -7.99 8.84
C HIS A 263 -2.76 -6.55 8.51
N SER A 264 -2.54 -5.73 9.54
CA SER A 264 -2.11 -4.34 9.39
C SER A 264 -0.73 -4.21 8.75
N VAL A 265 0.25 -5.03 9.16
CA VAL A 265 1.60 -4.98 8.58
C VAL A 265 1.61 -5.44 7.12
N LEU A 266 0.85 -6.48 6.79
CA LEU A 266 0.72 -6.94 5.40
C LEU A 266 0.04 -5.88 4.53
N SER A 267 -1.02 -5.25 5.04
CA SER A 267 -1.70 -4.15 4.35
C SER A 267 -0.79 -2.95 4.14
N ALA A 268 0.04 -2.59 5.13
CA ALA A 268 1.04 -1.54 5.02
C ALA A 268 2.09 -1.83 3.93
N ILE A 269 2.67 -3.04 3.95
CA ILE A 269 3.63 -3.51 2.95
C ILE A 269 2.99 -3.49 1.56
N THR A 270 1.76 -3.98 1.42
CA THR A 270 1.04 -4.05 0.14
C THR A 270 0.81 -2.66 -0.44
N ASN A 271 0.27 -1.74 0.34
CA ASN A 271 -0.01 -0.37 -0.11
C ASN A 271 1.27 0.39 -0.49
N LEU A 272 2.35 0.25 0.28
CA LEU A 272 3.65 0.84 -0.07
C LEU A 272 4.27 0.19 -1.30
N SER A 273 4.11 -1.13 -1.47
CA SER A 273 4.59 -1.86 -2.66
C SER A 273 3.91 -1.36 -3.92
N HIS A 274 2.59 -1.16 -3.92
CA HIS A 274 1.89 -0.57 -5.07
C HIS A 274 2.41 0.83 -5.43
N LEU A 275 2.70 1.68 -4.44
CA LEU A 275 3.35 2.96 -4.71
C LEU A 275 4.72 2.76 -5.39
N TYR A 276 5.52 1.78 -4.93
CA TYR A 276 6.83 1.47 -5.51
C TYR A 276 6.72 0.89 -6.92
N PHE A 277 5.65 0.15 -7.24
CA PHE A 277 5.37 -0.32 -8.59
C PHE A 277 5.14 0.86 -9.53
N GLY A 278 4.35 1.84 -9.09
CA GLY A 278 4.17 3.08 -9.85
C GLY A 278 5.47 3.87 -10.03
N PHE A 279 6.29 3.97 -8.98
CA PHE A 279 7.58 4.64 -9.10
C PHE A 279 8.60 3.88 -9.97
N ALA A 280 8.46 2.55 -10.09
CA ALA A 280 9.25 1.75 -11.02
C ALA A 280 8.92 2.12 -12.48
N VAL A 281 7.64 2.22 -12.83
CA VAL A 281 7.21 2.68 -14.17
C VAL A 281 7.74 4.10 -14.46
N LEU A 282 7.76 4.98 -13.46
CA LEU A 282 8.37 6.31 -13.59
C LEU A 282 9.87 6.23 -13.87
N ALA A 283 10.60 5.39 -13.12
CA ALA A 283 12.03 5.18 -13.33
C ALA A 283 12.35 4.61 -14.71
N GLU A 284 11.48 3.75 -15.24
CA GLU A 284 11.63 3.17 -16.58
C GLU A 284 11.37 4.20 -17.67
N SER A 285 10.33 5.01 -17.52
CA SER A 285 10.02 6.11 -18.44
C SER A 285 11.18 7.11 -18.49
N ALA A 286 11.79 7.41 -17.33
CA ALA A 286 12.98 8.25 -17.24
C ALA A 286 14.20 7.69 -18.01
N MET A 287 14.30 6.37 -18.13
CA MET A 287 15.40 5.66 -18.81
C MET A 287 15.12 5.38 -20.29
N ALA A 288 13.89 5.57 -20.78
CA ALA A 288 13.52 5.15 -22.12
C ALA A 288 14.47 5.75 -23.17
N ASP A 289 14.89 4.93 -24.12
CA ASP A 289 15.70 5.42 -25.23
C ASP A 289 14.80 6.27 -26.13
N GLY A 290 15.26 7.47 -26.50
CA GLY A 290 14.48 8.47 -27.27
C GLY A 290 13.97 8.00 -28.64
N ALA A 291 14.16 6.73 -29.00
CA ALA A 291 13.67 6.09 -30.21
C ALA A 291 12.33 5.33 -30.05
N LEU A 292 11.77 5.21 -28.82
CA LEU A 292 10.62 4.34 -28.54
C LEU A 292 9.23 5.01 -28.59
N ALA A 293 9.09 6.18 -29.22
CA ALA A 293 7.78 6.81 -29.47
C ALA A 293 6.95 6.13 -30.58
N ALA A 294 7.11 4.82 -30.81
CA ALA A 294 6.29 4.03 -31.72
C ALA A 294 5.56 2.91 -30.93
N PRO A 295 4.22 2.85 -30.97
CA PRO A 295 3.47 1.86 -30.22
C PRO A 295 3.63 0.47 -30.86
N GLY A 296 4.01 -0.53 -30.06
CA GLY A 296 3.90 -1.95 -30.45
C GLY A 296 5.11 -2.84 -30.19
N THR A 297 6.22 -2.35 -29.63
CA THR A 297 7.39 -3.23 -29.42
C THR A 297 7.31 -3.92 -28.06
N GLN A 298 6.88 -5.19 -28.07
CA GLN A 298 7.12 -6.11 -26.96
C GLN A 298 8.62 -6.17 -26.67
N VAL A 299 9.00 -5.86 -25.44
CA VAL A 299 10.35 -6.10 -24.95
C VAL A 299 10.53 -7.60 -24.75
N ARG A 300 11.27 -8.25 -25.64
CA ARG A 300 11.93 -9.52 -25.31
C ARG A 300 13.23 -9.19 -24.59
N TRP A 301 13.30 -9.63 -23.32
CA TRP A 301 14.53 -9.68 -22.54
C TRP A 301 15.29 -10.97 -22.84
#